data_AF-A0A2W4IPU3-F1
#
_entry.id   AF-A0A2W4IPU3-F1
#
_cell.length_a   1.000
_cell.length_b   1.000
_cell.length_c   1.000
_cell.angle_alpha   90.00
_cell.angle_beta   90.00
_cell.angle_gamma   90.00
#
_symmetry.space_group_name_H-M   'P 1'
#
loop_
_entity.id
_entity.type
_entity.pdbx_description
1 polymer ?
#
loop_
_entity_poly.entity_id
_entity_poly.type
_entity_poly.pdbx_seq_one_letter_code
_entity_poly.pdbx_strand_id
1 'polypeptide(L)'
;MEREQYVIGVDFGTLSGRALVVRVSDGEELGTAVHEYRHAVITDTLPVSGRPLPPEWALQVPEDYRDVLRHAVPQAVAAAGIDPAAATACGTAWRRT
;
A
#
# COMPACT_ATOMS: atom_id res chain seq x y z
N MET A 1 14.68 22.87 -19.42
CA MET A 1 14.56 21.44 -19.06
C MET A 1 13.32 21.32 -18.21
N GLU A 2 12.32 20.56 -18.66
CA GLU A 2 11.18 20.24 -17.82
C GLU A 2 11.68 19.40 -16.64
N ARG A 3 11.19 19.71 -15.43
CA ARG A 3 11.46 18.88 -14.26
C ARG A 3 10.65 17.60 -14.41
N GLU A 4 11.30 16.46 -14.24
CA GLU A 4 10.65 15.17 -14.26
C GLU A 4 9.64 15.08 -13.11
N GLN A 5 8.44 14.58 -13.42
CA GLN A 5 7.33 14.45 -12.48
C GLN A 5 7.08 12.97 -12.21
N TYR A 6 6.71 12.67 -10.97
CA TYR A 6 6.44 11.30 -10.53
C TYR A 6 5.09 11.22 -9.83
N VAL A 7 4.44 10.06 -9.95
CA VAL A 7 3.23 9.72 -9.20
C VAL A 7 3.45 8.47 -8.37
N ILE A 8 2.77 8.39 -7.24
CA ILE A 8 2.81 7.22 -6.36
C ILE A 8 1.47 6.49 -6.46
N GLY A 9 1.52 5.20 -6.81
CA GLY A 9 0.37 4.30 -6.77
C GLY A 9 0.45 3.39 -5.55
N VAL A 10 -0.67 3.20 -4.84
CA VAL A 10 -0.79 2.20 -3.76
C VAL A 10 -1.90 1.22 -4.09
N ASP A 11 -1.57 -0.06 -4.22
CA ASP A 11 -2.48 -1.18 -4.48
C ASP A 11 -2.71 -1.95 -3.18
N PHE A 12 -3.89 -1.78 -2.57
CA PHE A 12 -4.32 -2.52 -1.40
C PHE A 12 -4.94 -3.86 -1.83
N GLY A 13 -4.17 -4.93 -1.61
CA GLY A 13 -4.63 -6.31 -1.77
C GLY A 13 -5.22 -6.89 -0.49
N THR A 14 -5.48 -8.19 -0.49
CA THR A 14 -6.12 -8.90 0.62
C THR A 14 -5.20 -9.10 1.82
N LEU A 15 -3.91 -9.36 1.58
CA LEU A 15 -2.93 -9.70 2.63
C LEU A 15 -1.77 -8.71 2.71
N SER A 16 -1.75 -7.71 1.84
CA SER A 16 -0.65 -6.76 1.71
C SER A 16 -1.08 -5.54 0.93
N GLY A 17 -0.38 -4.42 1.13
CA GLY A 17 -0.39 -3.31 0.20
C GLY A 17 0.95 -3.17 -0.53
N ARG A 18 0.93 -2.73 -1.79
CA ARG A 18 2.12 -2.42 -2.59
C ARG A 18 2.13 -0.95 -2.98
N ALA A 19 3.26 -0.27 -2.78
CA ALA A 19 3.52 1.05 -3.31
C ALA A 19 4.39 0.97 -4.58
N LEU A 20 4.15 1.87 -5.52
CA LEU A 20 4.84 1.97 -6.80
C LEU A 20 5.09 3.44 -7.14
N VAL A 21 6.30 3.79 -7.58
CA VAL A 21 6.66 5.11 -8.10
C VAL A 21 6.75 5.04 -9.61
N VAL A 22 6.02 5.91 -10.30
CA VAL A 22 5.94 5.93 -11.76
C VAL A 22 6.32 7.31 -12.28
N ARG A 23 7.15 7.36 -13.32
CA ARG A 23 7.46 8.60 -14.04
C ARG A 23 6.31 8.99 -14.98
N VAL A 24 5.93 10.27 -14.93
CA VAL A 24 4.78 10.79 -15.68
C VAL A 24 5.01 10.82 -17.19
N SER A 25 6.24 11.08 -17.65
CA SER A 25 6.52 11.31 -19.07
C SER A 25 6.37 10.07 -19.96
N ASP A 26 6.62 8.87 -19.41
CA ASP A 26 6.65 7.62 -20.17
C ASP A 26 6.04 6.43 -19.44
N GLY A 27 5.63 6.59 -18.18
CA GLY A 27 5.04 5.52 -17.38
C GLY A 27 6.06 4.52 -16.84
N GLU A 28 7.37 4.83 -16.85
CA GLU A 28 8.36 3.92 -16.29
C GLU A 28 8.15 3.72 -14.78
N GLU A 29 8.16 2.46 -14.36
CA GLU A 29 8.16 2.05 -12.96
C GLU A 29 9.57 2.13 -12.39
N LEU A 30 9.81 3.07 -11.48
CA LEU A 30 11.16 3.37 -10.97
C LEU A 30 11.47 2.67 -9.65
N GLY A 31 10.44 2.38 -8.84
CA GLY A 31 10.63 1.73 -7.54
C GLY A 31 9.34 1.21 -6.96
N THR A 32 9.43 0.10 -6.22
CA THR A 32 8.28 -0.53 -5.58
C THR A 32 8.67 -1.07 -4.20
N ALA A 33 7.67 -1.19 -3.33
CA ALA A 33 7.79 -1.88 -2.05
C ALA A 33 6.45 -2.48 -1.63
N VAL A 34 6.50 -3.58 -0.88
CA VAL A 34 5.33 -4.29 -0.35
C VAL A 34 5.37 -4.26 1.16
N HIS A 35 4.20 -4.08 1.78
CA HIS A 35 4.02 -4.26 3.21
C HIS A 35 2.92 -5.29 3.45
N GLU A 36 3.29 -6.41 4.07
CA GLU A 36 2.35 -7.43 4.51
C GLU A 36 1.51 -6.91 5.68
N TYR A 37 0.21 -7.22 5.66
CA TYR A 37 -0.69 -6.86 6.76
C TYR A 37 -0.36 -7.70 7.98
N ARG A 38 0.01 -7.04 9.08
CA ARG A 38 0.32 -7.70 10.34
C ARG A 38 -0.80 -8.63 10.80
N HIS A 39 -2.05 -8.27 10.57
CA HIS A 39 -3.20 -9.04 11.06
C HIS A 39 -3.81 -9.97 10.01
N ALA A 40 -3.35 -9.91 8.75
CA ALA A 40 -3.92 -10.64 7.62
C ALA A 40 -5.48 -10.48 7.57
N VAL A 41 -6.18 -11.49 7.04
CA VAL A 41 -7.64 -11.57 7.15
C VAL A 41 -8.01 -12.29 8.44
N ILE A 42 -8.91 -11.70 9.21
CA ILE A 42 -9.44 -12.28 10.44
C ILE A 42 -10.71 -13.07 10.11
N THR A 43 -10.64 -14.39 10.21
CA THR A 43 -11.77 -15.30 9.94
C THR A 43 -12.32 -15.98 11.19
N ASP A 44 -11.50 -16.18 12.22
CA ASP A 44 -11.84 -17.11 13.31
C ASP A 44 -12.19 -16.37 14.62
N THR A 45 -11.35 -15.44 15.06
CA THR A 45 -11.51 -14.77 16.37
C THR A 45 -11.17 -13.30 16.32
N LEU A 46 -11.96 -12.46 17.00
CA LEU A 46 -11.66 -11.04 17.14
C LEU A 46 -10.35 -10.82 17.92
N PRO A 47 -9.38 -10.06 17.40
CA PRO A 47 -8.05 -9.95 18.00
C PRO A 47 -8.03 -9.25 19.37
N VAL A 48 -9.00 -8.37 19.65
CA VAL A 48 -9.06 -7.64 20.93
C VAL A 48 -9.84 -8.40 22.01
N SER A 49 -10.96 -9.03 21.63
CA SER A 49 -11.86 -9.67 22.61
C SER A 49 -11.72 -11.19 22.69
N GLY A 50 -11.02 -11.82 21.75
CA GLY A 50 -10.92 -13.28 21.64
C GLY A 50 -12.23 -13.98 21.27
N ARG A 51 -13.32 -13.23 21.05
CA ARG A 51 -14.64 -13.80 20.71
C ARG A 51 -14.58 -14.47 19.34
N PRO A 52 -15.17 -15.67 19.18
CA PRO A 52 -15.25 -16.31 17.87
C PRO A 52 -16.12 -15.48 16.93
N LEU A 53 -15.72 -15.46 15.66
CA LEU A 53 -16.51 -14.90 14.58
C LEU A 53 -17.55 -15.93 14.11
N PRO A 54 -18.72 -15.48 13.63
CA PRO A 54 -19.64 -16.36 12.93
C PRO A 54 -19.01 -16.94 11.66
N PRO A 55 -19.53 -18.07 11.15
CA PRO A 55 -19.08 -18.63 9.87
C PRO A 55 -19.18 -17.60 8.73
N GLU A 56 -18.25 -17.71 7.77
CA GLU A 56 -18.19 -16.89 6.54
C GLU A 56 -17.86 -15.40 6.78
N TRP A 57 -17.37 -15.04 7.97
CA TRP A 57 -16.84 -13.71 8.22
C TRP A 57 -15.37 -13.61 7.77
N ALA A 58 -15.03 -12.48 7.16
CA ALA A 58 -13.67 -12.11 6.77
C ALA A 58 -13.48 -10.62 7.06
N LEU A 59 -12.80 -10.30 8.16
CA LEU A 59 -12.55 -8.93 8.59
C LEU A 59 -11.10 -8.53 8.31
N GLN A 60 -10.86 -7.23 8.16
CA GLN A 60 -9.51 -6.64 8.07
C GLN A 60 -9.33 -5.54 9.11
N VAL A 61 -8.08 -5.28 9.48
CA VAL A 61 -7.71 -4.23 10.45
C VAL A 61 -7.30 -2.95 9.71
N PRO A 62 -8.03 -1.83 9.87
CA PRO A 62 -7.72 -0.60 9.13
C PRO A 62 -6.33 0.00 9.38
N GLU A 63 -5.71 -0.31 10.53
CA GLU A 63 -4.35 0.13 10.83
C GLU A 63 -3.32 -0.46 9.86
N ASP A 64 -3.53 -1.68 9.37
CA ASP A 64 -2.62 -2.33 8.43
C ASP A 64 -2.52 -1.55 7.10
N TYR A 65 -3.60 -0.88 6.68
CA TYR A 65 -3.57 0.01 5.52
C TYR A 65 -2.74 1.27 5.77
N ARG A 66 -2.79 1.82 7.00
CA ARG A 66 -1.97 2.97 7.38
C ARG A 66 -0.50 2.58 7.44
N ASP A 67 -0.20 1.35 7.86
CA ASP A 67 1.16 0.83 7.88
C ASP A 67 1.76 0.68 6.48
N VAL A 68 0.96 0.32 5.47
CA VAL A 68 1.41 0.40 4.05
C VAL A 68 1.86 1.82 3.70
N LEU A 69 1.07 2.85 4.06
CA LEU A 69 1.43 4.24 3.77
C LEU A 69 2.69 4.69 4.54
N ARG A 70 2.90 4.19 5.76
CA ARG A 70 4.08 4.53 6.57
C ARG A 70 5.34 3.79 6.16
N HIS A 71 5.21 2.59 5.59
CA HIS A 71 6.35 1.72 5.31
C HIS A 71 6.60 1.51 3.82
N ALA A 72 5.61 1.07 3.05
CA ALA A 72 5.81 0.78 1.63
C ALA A 72 6.05 2.06 0.82
N VAL A 73 5.34 3.15 1.09
CA VAL A 73 5.52 4.40 0.32
C VAL A 73 6.94 4.96 0.46
N PRO A 74 7.49 5.20 1.67
CA PRO A 74 8.87 5.67 1.79
C PRO A 74 9.90 4.70 1.21
N GLN A 75 9.68 3.38 1.33
CA GLN A 75 10.58 2.38 0.76
C GLN A 75 10.56 2.41 -0.78
N ALA A 76 9.39 2.55 -1.41
CA ALA A 76 9.27 2.66 -2.86
C ALA A 76 9.94 3.94 -3.38
N VAL A 77 9.80 5.07 -2.67
CA VAL A 77 10.48 6.33 -3.01
C VAL A 77 12.00 6.21 -2.88
N ALA A 78 12.49 5.58 -1.81
CA ALA A 78 13.91 5.32 -1.64
C ALA A 78 14.46 4.38 -2.73
N ALA A 79 13.72 3.33 -3.08
CA ALA A 79 14.08 2.40 -4.16
C ALA A 79 14.11 3.09 -5.53
N ALA A 80 13.19 4.03 -5.79
CA ALA A 80 13.16 4.82 -7.02
C ALA A 80 14.28 5.86 -7.11
N GLY A 81 14.95 6.17 -5.99
CA GLY A 81 16.04 7.15 -5.97
C GLY A 81 15.61 8.59 -6.29
N ILE A 82 14.32 8.91 -6.11
CA ILE A 82 13.78 10.25 -6.41
C ILE A 82 13.78 11.15 -5.16
N ASP A 83 13.79 12.47 -5.38
CA ASP A 83 13.42 13.44 -4.34
C ASP A 83 11.92 13.30 -4.05
N PRO A 84 11.50 13.05 -2.79
CA PRO A 84 10.08 12.99 -2.42
C PRO A 84 9.30 14.25 -2.83
N ALA A 85 9.93 15.41 -2.90
CA ALA A 85 9.30 16.66 -3.34
C ALA A 85 8.95 16.69 -4.84
N ALA A 86 9.49 15.76 -5.64
CA ALA A 86 9.18 15.62 -7.06
C ALA A 86 7.94 14.75 -7.32
N ALA A 87 7.40 14.08 -6.30
CA ALA A 87 6.13 13.36 -6.40
C ALA A 87 4.96 14.35 -6.39
N THR A 88 4.19 14.40 -7.48
CA THR A 88 3.14 15.41 -7.68
C THR A 88 1.74 14.92 -7.29
N ALA A 89 1.52 13.60 -7.24
CA ALA A 89 0.24 13.02 -6.85
C ALA A 89 0.40 11.61 -6.25
N CYS A 90 -0.59 11.20 -5.47
CA CYS A 90 -0.73 9.86 -4.92
C CYS A 90 -2.14 9.33 -5.19
N GLY A 91 -2.24 8.10 -5.71
CA GLY A 91 -3.48 7.40 -6.00
C GLY A 91 -3.55 6.06 -5.26
N THR A 92 -4.75 5.62 -4.91
CA THR A 92 -4.97 4.32 -4.28
C THR A 92 -5.94 3.48 -5.10
N ALA A 93 -5.67 2.19 -5.17
CA ALA A 93 -6.55 1.18 -5.72
C ALA A 93 -6.85 0.14 -4.64
N TRP A 94 -8.07 -0.37 -4.66
CA TRP A 94 -8.53 -1.41 -3.77
C TRP A 94 -8.97 -2.60 -4.61
N ARG A 95 -8.38 -3.77 -4.34
CA ARG A 95 -8.85 -4.99 -4.99
C ARG A 95 -10.20 -5.37 -4.39
N ARG A 96 -11.23 -5.43 -5.24
CA ARG A 96 -12.43 -6.19 -4.90
C ARG A 96 -12.08 -7.67 -4.94
N THR A 97 -12.04 -8.30 -3.77
CA THR A 97 -12.17 -9.75 -3.62
C THR A 97 -13.62 -10.17 -3.80
#